data_AF-A0A8C1B677-F1
#
_entry.id   AF-A0A8C1B677-F1
#
_cell.length_a   1.000
_cell.length_b   1.000
_cell.length_c   1.000
_cell.angle_alpha   90.00
_cell.angle_beta   90.00
_cell.angle_gamma   90.00
#
_symmetry.space_group_name_H-M   'P 1'
#
loop_
_entity.id
_entity.type
_entity.pdbx_description
1 polymer ?
#
loop_
_entity_poly.entity_id
_entity_poly.type
_entity_poly.pdbx_seq_one_letter_code
_entity_poly.pdbx_strand_id
1 'polypeptide(L)'
;KGLFILLLRSYCIRQSCGRGHDASGNRRLLSVWDLVKHCSGLRSAVPLAVVEEILLNLPAHQVVRVCRLVCREWKELVDSAAHWRERCRREGIQPQDPSRAPDGWCQFYFLTKKRRNLLKNPRAEEEFSGWKIVENGGDCWTVEDNYVKIPNFTVAKYFVTSYWLCLKQQLIDLKKEGYNAAFMDQLQPHIKISDWYAPRCDCGSVYQICVELLDQKKKPISTFEPEQVFFPQWNDQQWCEMTHVFKDYGPGVRFIRFTHGGKDTQFWAGWYGIRVTNSSVEICPAEER
;
A
#
# COMPACT_ATOMS: atom_id res chain seq x y z
N LYS A 1 17.69 -10.25 23.87
CA LYS A 1 16.28 -10.51 23.46
C LYS A 1 15.69 -11.76 24.15
N GLY A 2 16.32 -12.94 24.08
CA GLY A 2 15.84 -14.16 24.78
C GLY A 2 15.89 -14.11 26.31
N LEU A 3 16.89 -13.42 26.88
CA LEU A 3 17.06 -13.28 28.34
C LEU A 3 15.94 -12.45 29.02
N PHE A 4 15.35 -11.50 28.29
CA PHE A 4 14.30 -10.61 28.81
C PHE A 4 12.94 -11.32 28.88
N ILE A 5 12.66 -12.19 27.90
CA ILE A 5 11.51 -13.10 27.92
C ILE A 5 11.68 -14.15 29.04
N LEU A 6 12.90 -14.62 29.30
CA LEU A 6 13.20 -15.51 30.44
C LEU A 6 13.05 -14.82 31.80
N LEU A 7 13.38 -13.53 31.90
CA LEU A 7 13.17 -12.73 33.12
C LEU A 7 11.68 -12.51 33.41
N LEU A 8 10.87 -12.21 32.39
CA LEU A 8 9.40 -12.17 32.52
C LEU A 8 8.81 -13.53 32.91
N ARG A 9 9.34 -14.64 32.34
CA ARG A 9 8.99 -16.01 32.77
C ARG A 9 9.31 -16.24 34.24
N SER A 10 10.50 -15.89 34.70
CA SER A 10 10.90 -16.11 36.10
C SER A 10 10.18 -15.20 37.10
N TYR A 11 9.81 -13.98 36.69
CA TYR A 11 9.10 -13.03 37.54
C TYR A 11 7.63 -13.41 37.72
N CYS A 12 6.95 -13.83 36.65
CA CYS A 12 5.59 -14.38 36.74
C CYS A 12 5.55 -15.69 37.54
N ILE A 13 6.50 -16.61 37.35
CA ILE A 13 6.55 -17.88 38.10
C ILE A 13 6.78 -17.66 39.61
N ARG A 14 7.64 -16.69 40.01
CA ARG A 14 7.88 -16.40 41.43
C ARG A 14 6.68 -15.81 42.15
N GLN A 15 5.79 -15.10 41.47
CA GLN A 15 4.57 -14.56 42.09
C GLN A 15 3.42 -15.58 42.17
N SER A 16 3.50 -16.69 41.41
CA SER A 16 2.48 -17.76 41.44
C SER A 16 2.75 -18.85 42.48
N CYS A 17 3.98 -18.98 43.01
CA CYS A 17 4.33 -19.99 44.02
C CYS A 17 4.21 -19.44 45.45
N GLY A 18 2.98 -19.22 45.92
CA GLY A 18 2.66 -19.35 47.33
C GLY A 18 2.58 -20.84 47.68
N ARG A 19 3.60 -21.35 48.39
CA ARG A 19 3.71 -22.68 49.04
C ARG A 19 2.99 -23.86 48.34
N GLY A 20 3.76 -24.66 47.62
CA GLY A 20 3.40 -26.02 47.25
C GLY A 20 4.59 -26.70 46.57
N HIS A 21 5.24 -27.63 47.26
CA HIS A 21 6.23 -28.52 46.68
C HIS A 21 5.55 -29.43 45.65
N ASP A 22 6.10 -29.55 44.45
CA ASP A 22 6.26 -30.87 43.85
C ASP A 22 7.40 -30.94 42.82
N ALA A 23 8.08 -32.08 42.82
CA ALA A 23 9.32 -32.34 42.11
C ALA A 23 9.07 -33.11 40.81
N SER A 24 9.16 -32.43 39.66
CA SER A 24 9.48 -33.12 38.39
C SER A 24 9.97 -32.11 37.34
N GLY A 25 11.26 -32.17 37.02
CA GLY A 25 11.92 -31.27 36.09
C GLY A 25 11.64 -31.64 34.63
N ASN A 26 10.63 -31.03 34.01
CA ASN A 26 10.45 -31.10 32.57
C ASN A 26 10.21 -29.70 31.97
N ARG A 27 11.16 -29.21 31.16
CA ARG A 27 11.07 -27.91 30.48
C ARG A 27 10.10 -28.01 29.30
N ARG A 28 8.84 -27.66 29.49
CA ARG A 28 7.92 -27.33 28.38
C ARG A 28 8.11 -25.87 27.96
N LEU A 29 8.27 -25.63 26.66
CA LEU A 29 8.18 -24.30 26.07
C LEU A 29 6.73 -23.81 26.18
N LEU A 30 6.46 -22.98 27.17
CA LEU A 30 5.18 -22.32 27.34
C LEU A 30 5.00 -21.25 26.25
N SER A 31 3.87 -21.32 25.57
CA SER A 31 3.43 -20.43 24.49
C SER A 31 2.94 -19.09 25.04
N VAL A 32 2.74 -18.08 24.18
CA VAL A 32 2.14 -16.78 24.58
C VAL A 32 0.80 -16.98 25.32
N TRP A 33 0.08 -18.07 25.03
CA TRP A 33 -1.17 -18.44 25.69
C TRP A 33 -1.02 -18.77 27.18
N ASP A 34 0.15 -19.26 27.61
CA ASP A 34 0.40 -19.63 29.00
C ASP A 34 0.70 -18.41 29.88
N LEU A 35 1.23 -17.33 29.28
CA LEU A 35 1.35 -16.00 29.87
C LEU A 35 -0.01 -15.32 30.02
N VAL A 36 -0.90 -15.46 29.02
CA VAL A 36 -2.24 -14.87 29.02
C VAL A 36 -3.15 -15.50 30.08
N LYS A 37 -3.07 -16.82 30.32
CA LYS A 37 -3.91 -17.50 31.32
C LYS A 37 -3.62 -17.10 32.78
N HIS A 38 -2.43 -16.59 33.10
CA HIS A 38 -2.05 -16.26 34.47
C HIS A 38 -2.32 -14.79 34.86
N CYS A 39 -2.70 -13.94 33.93
CA CYS A 39 -2.86 -12.49 34.17
C CYS A 39 -4.32 -12.03 34.32
N SER A 40 -5.32 -12.91 34.17
CA SER A 40 -6.74 -12.53 34.14
C SER A 40 -7.36 -12.20 35.51
N GLY A 41 -6.60 -11.63 36.45
CA GLY A 41 -7.10 -11.30 37.78
C GLY A 41 -6.13 -10.57 38.73
N LEU A 42 -4.87 -10.36 38.36
CA LEU A 42 -3.93 -9.57 39.16
C LEU A 42 -3.80 -8.17 38.56
N ARG A 43 -3.99 -7.11 39.36
CA ARG A 43 -3.46 -5.78 39.06
C ARG A 43 -2.00 -5.95 38.64
N SER A 44 -1.65 -5.50 37.44
CA SER A 44 -0.29 -5.52 36.95
C SER A 44 0.62 -4.79 37.95
N ALA A 45 1.46 -5.51 38.68
CA ALA A 45 2.52 -4.92 39.52
C ALA A 45 3.59 -4.20 38.67
N VAL A 46 3.54 -4.36 37.35
CA VAL A 46 4.44 -3.74 36.39
C VAL A 46 3.88 -2.37 35.95
N PRO A 47 4.67 -1.28 36.04
CA PRO A 47 4.26 0.04 35.57
C PRO A 47 3.87 0.04 34.07
N LEU A 48 2.85 0.81 33.70
CA LEU A 48 2.37 0.89 32.31
C LEU A 48 3.44 1.33 31.32
N ALA A 49 4.39 2.20 31.71
CA ALA A 49 5.50 2.59 30.86
C ALA A 49 6.41 1.40 30.47
N VAL A 50 6.58 0.43 31.36
CA VAL A 50 7.35 -0.79 31.06
C VAL A 50 6.55 -1.70 30.13
N VAL A 51 5.24 -1.79 30.32
CA VAL A 51 4.35 -2.53 29.40
C VAL A 51 4.42 -1.90 28.01
N GLU A 52 4.33 -0.57 27.90
CA GLU A 52 4.43 0.15 26.65
C GLU A 52 5.75 -0.14 25.92
N GLU A 53 6.87 -0.10 26.65
CA GLU A 53 8.19 -0.46 26.11
C GLU A 53 8.22 -1.89 25.56
N ILE A 54 7.63 -2.85 26.28
CA ILE A 54 7.50 -4.23 25.80
C ILE A 54 6.67 -4.26 24.51
N LEU A 55 5.50 -3.62 24.50
CA LEU A 55 4.62 -3.59 23.33
C LEU A 55 5.32 -2.97 22.11
N LEU A 56 6.08 -1.88 22.29
CA LEU A 56 6.84 -1.22 21.22
C LEU A 56 7.90 -2.15 20.59
N ASN A 57 8.39 -3.13 21.32
CA ASN A 57 9.34 -4.14 20.84
C ASN A 57 8.67 -5.39 20.23
N LEU A 58 7.34 -5.49 20.27
CA LEU A 58 6.58 -6.58 19.65
C LEU A 58 6.11 -6.22 18.23
N PRO A 59 5.90 -7.22 17.35
CA PRO A 59 5.31 -7.00 16.04
C PRO A 59 3.94 -6.32 16.15
N ALA A 60 3.73 -5.21 15.42
CA ALA A 60 2.53 -4.38 15.52
C ALA A 60 1.21 -5.17 15.38
N HIS A 61 1.18 -6.15 14.48
CA HIS A 61 -0.01 -6.99 14.28
C HIS A 61 -0.35 -7.85 15.52
N GLN A 62 0.64 -8.30 16.29
CA GLN A 62 0.42 -9.04 17.54
C GLN A 62 -0.09 -8.09 18.63
N VAL A 63 0.41 -6.85 18.65
CA VAL A 63 -0.03 -5.84 19.61
C VAL A 63 -1.54 -5.57 19.46
N VAL A 64 -2.02 -5.41 18.21
CA VAL A 64 -3.45 -5.19 17.94
C VAL A 64 -4.30 -6.43 18.15
N ARG A 65 -3.84 -7.61 17.70
CA ARG A 65 -4.68 -8.83 17.65
C ARG A 65 -4.64 -9.65 18.93
N VAL A 66 -3.59 -9.54 19.73
CA VAL A 66 -3.33 -10.38 20.91
C VAL A 66 -3.22 -9.53 22.16
N CYS A 67 -2.26 -8.60 22.20
CA CYS A 67 -1.98 -7.82 23.42
C CYS A 67 -3.16 -6.93 23.83
N ARG A 68 -3.86 -6.36 22.85
CA ARG A 68 -5.09 -5.57 23.06
C ARG A 68 -6.21 -6.35 23.79
N LEU A 69 -6.20 -7.68 23.74
CA LEU A 69 -7.24 -8.53 24.33
C LEU A 69 -6.89 -9.02 25.73
N VAL A 70 -5.71 -8.67 26.26
CA VAL A 70 -5.21 -9.18 27.55
C VAL A 70 -6.01 -8.61 28.73
N CYS A 71 -6.11 -7.29 28.82
CA CYS A 71 -6.88 -6.60 29.86
C CYS A 71 -7.28 -5.18 29.40
N ARG A 72 -8.07 -4.48 30.23
CA ARG A 72 -8.56 -3.14 29.92
C ARG A 72 -7.43 -2.12 29.80
N GLU A 73 -6.44 -2.15 30.69
CA GLU A 73 -5.33 -1.19 30.64
C GLU A 73 -4.46 -1.38 29.39
N TRP A 74 -4.21 -2.63 28.97
CA TRP A 74 -3.47 -2.91 27.75
C TRP A 74 -4.25 -2.48 26.51
N LYS A 75 -5.58 -2.68 26.51
CA LYS A 75 -6.45 -2.18 25.45
C LYS A 75 -6.37 -0.66 25.32
N GLU A 76 -6.51 0.07 26.44
CA GLU A 76 -6.44 1.54 26.47
C GLU A 76 -5.08 2.03 25.96
N LEU A 77 -3.98 1.38 26.37
CA LEU A 77 -2.63 1.70 25.92
C LEU A 77 -2.44 1.44 24.42
N VAL A 78 -2.85 0.25 23.93
CA VAL A 78 -2.76 -0.12 22.52
C VAL A 78 -3.66 0.75 21.63
N ASP A 79 -4.82 1.17 22.11
CA ASP A 79 -5.72 2.05 21.36
C ASP A 79 -5.28 3.53 21.42
N SER A 80 -4.29 3.87 22.26
CA SER A 80 -3.83 5.25 22.42
C SER A 80 -3.02 5.75 21.21
N ALA A 81 -3.25 7.01 20.83
CA ALA A 81 -2.45 7.67 19.81
C ALA A 81 -0.96 7.82 20.20
N ALA A 82 -0.66 7.96 21.50
CA ALA A 82 0.71 8.10 22.00
C ALA A 82 1.57 6.86 21.68
N HIS A 83 1.03 5.66 21.90
CA HIS A 83 1.74 4.41 21.62
C HIS A 83 2.17 4.30 20.15
N TRP A 84 1.24 4.59 19.23
CA TRP A 84 1.50 4.50 17.80
C TRP A 84 2.38 5.64 17.28
N ARG A 85 2.26 6.85 17.84
CA ARG A 85 3.21 7.95 17.59
C ARG A 85 4.63 7.56 17.94
N GLU A 86 4.83 7.00 19.13
CA GLU A 86 6.13 6.57 19.60
C GLU A 86 6.70 5.45 18.73
N ARG A 87 5.85 4.49 18.33
CA ARG A 87 6.25 3.44 17.38
C ARG A 87 6.68 4.03 16.03
N CYS A 88 5.89 4.94 15.45
CA CYS A 88 6.24 5.64 14.21
C CYS A 88 7.61 6.34 14.35
N ARG A 89 7.82 7.07 15.44
CA ARG A 89 9.07 7.78 15.73
C ARG A 89 10.28 6.84 15.77
N ARG A 90 10.18 5.70 16.48
CA ARG A 90 11.26 4.69 16.56
C ARG A 90 11.63 4.08 15.23
N GLU A 91 10.65 3.98 14.34
CA GLU A 91 10.80 3.37 13.02
C GLU A 91 11.03 4.39 11.91
N GLY A 92 11.23 5.67 12.25
CA GLY A 92 11.48 6.75 11.29
C GLY A 92 10.30 7.09 10.39
N ILE A 93 9.08 6.71 10.78
CA ILE A 93 7.85 7.00 10.04
C ILE A 93 7.34 8.36 10.51
N GLN A 94 7.23 9.31 9.58
CA GLN A 94 6.72 10.64 9.84
C GLN A 94 5.60 10.98 8.86
N PRO A 95 4.57 11.73 9.27
CA PRO A 95 3.60 12.32 8.34
C PRO A 95 4.31 13.23 7.33
N GLN A 96 3.80 13.28 6.10
CA GLN A 96 4.35 14.19 5.08
C GLN A 96 4.19 15.67 5.45
N ASP A 97 3.10 16.01 6.15
CA ASP A 97 2.85 17.35 6.67
C ASP A 97 2.87 17.32 8.20
N PRO A 98 3.92 17.84 8.85
CA PRO A 98 4.02 17.89 10.32
C PRO A 98 2.90 18.72 10.98
N SER A 99 2.25 19.62 10.22
CA SER A 99 1.16 20.46 10.73
C SER A 99 -0.20 19.74 10.76
N ARG A 100 -0.31 18.58 10.11
CA ARG A 100 -1.52 17.75 10.05
C ARG A 100 -1.19 16.38 10.63
N ALA A 101 -1.42 16.26 11.94
CA ALA A 101 -1.17 15.00 12.64
C ALA A 101 -2.27 13.98 12.35
N PRO A 102 -1.91 12.70 12.12
CA PRO A 102 -2.85 11.58 12.02
C PRO A 102 -3.94 11.57 13.08
N ASP A 103 -5.20 11.63 12.64
CA ASP A 103 -6.38 11.36 13.48
C ASP A 103 -6.32 9.92 14.02
N GLY A 104 -5.84 8.99 13.20
CA GLY A 104 -5.71 7.56 13.51
C GLY A 104 -4.29 7.03 13.39
N TRP A 105 -3.42 7.27 14.39
CA TRP A 105 -2.00 6.86 14.35
C TRP A 105 -1.76 5.35 14.12
N CYS A 106 -2.61 4.48 14.66
CA CYS A 106 -2.54 3.04 14.41
C CYS A 106 -2.74 2.72 12.92
N GLN A 107 -3.77 3.31 12.31
CA GLN A 107 -4.11 3.11 10.91
C GLN A 107 -3.02 3.69 10.00
N PHE A 108 -2.56 4.91 10.32
CA PHE A 108 -1.43 5.55 9.65
C PHE A 108 -0.21 4.63 9.63
N TYR A 109 0.21 4.10 10.79
CA TYR A 109 1.35 3.17 10.87
C TYR A 109 1.19 1.97 9.92
N PHE A 110 0.04 1.28 9.95
CA PHE A 110 -0.16 0.09 9.12
C PHE A 110 -0.27 0.42 7.62
N LEU A 111 -0.90 1.54 7.26
CA LEU A 111 -1.02 1.99 5.88
C LEU A 111 0.36 2.36 5.33
N THR A 112 1.13 3.18 6.05
CA THR A 112 2.46 3.58 5.62
C THR A 112 3.41 2.38 5.51
N LYS A 113 3.34 1.42 6.43
CA LYS A 113 4.13 0.17 6.35
C LYS A 113 3.75 -0.74 5.19
N LYS A 114 2.48 -0.75 4.78
CA LYS A 114 1.99 -1.58 3.67
C LYS A 114 2.05 -0.89 2.32
N ARG A 115 2.32 0.42 2.30
CA ARG A 115 2.35 1.25 1.09
C ARG A 115 3.37 0.68 0.11
N ARG A 116 2.88 0.40 -1.11
CA ARG A 116 3.63 -0.12 -2.25
C ARG A 116 2.77 0.04 -3.50
N ASN A 117 3.41 0.01 -4.66
CA ASN A 117 2.70 -0.08 -5.92
C ASN A 117 1.98 -1.44 -6.05
N LEU A 118 0.69 -1.40 -6.34
CA LEU A 118 -0.14 -2.58 -6.53
C LEU A 118 -0.15 -3.09 -7.99
N LEU A 119 0.22 -2.24 -8.95
CA LEU A 119 0.38 -2.65 -10.35
C LEU A 119 1.61 -3.55 -10.49
N LYS A 120 1.47 -4.61 -11.30
CA LYS A 120 2.60 -5.47 -11.68
C LYS A 120 3.27 -4.90 -12.93
N ASN A 121 4.59 -5.09 -13.02
CA ASN A 121 5.39 -4.70 -14.18
C ASN A 121 5.07 -3.28 -14.71
N PRO A 122 5.15 -2.23 -13.86
CA PRO A 122 4.80 -0.87 -14.27
C PRO A 122 5.82 -0.23 -15.23
N ARG A 123 7.02 -0.82 -15.34
CA ARG A 123 8.17 -0.26 -16.08
C ARG A 123 8.57 -1.08 -17.32
N ALA A 124 7.72 -2.02 -17.75
CA ALA A 124 7.95 -2.88 -18.92
C ALA A 124 9.21 -3.77 -18.84
N GLU A 125 9.76 -4.02 -17.65
CA GLU A 125 10.94 -4.88 -17.45
C GLU A 125 10.65 -6.34 -17.85
N GLU A 126 9.40 -6.77 -17.67
CA GLU A 126 8.92 -8.11 -18.01
C GLU A 126 7.97 -8.06 -19.22
N GLU A 127 8.29 -7.22 -20.21
CA GLU A 127 7.46 -7.01 -21.40
C GLU A 127 6.01 -6.65 -21.01
N PHE A 128 5.01 -7.41 -21.47
CA PHE A 128 3.59 -7.21 -21.12
C PHE A 128 3.11 -8.11 -19.97
N SER A 129 4.00 -8.79 -19.25
CA SER A 129 3.64 -9.63 -18.10
C SER A 129 2.77 -8.85 -17.11
N GLY A 130 1.66 -9.46 -16.68
CA GLY A 130 0.69 -8.85 -15.77
C GLY A 130 -0.32 -7.90 -16.43
N TRP A 131 -0.09 -7.42 -17.66
CA TRP A 131 -1.01 -6.55 -18.38
C TRP A 131 -1.93 -7.33 -19.32
N LYS A 132 -3.22 -7.03 -19.27
CA LYS A 132 -4.19 -7.47 -20.28
C LYS A 132 -4.26 -6.43 -21.39
N ILE A 133 -3.90 -6.81 -22.62
CA ILE A 133 -4.13 -5.97 -23.79
C ILE A 133 -5.63 -5.96 -24.09
N VAL A 134 -6.21 -4.76 -24.14
CA VAL A 134 -7.64 -4.53 -24.41
C VAL A 134 -7.83 -4.14 -25.87
N GLU A 135 -6.99 -3.23 -26.36
CA GLU A 135 -6.94 -2.81 -27.76
C GLU A 135 -5.49 -2.84 -28.22
N ASN A 136 -5.26 -3.26 -29.46
CA ASN A 136 -3.91 -3.47 -30.01
C ASN A 136 -3.84 -3.09 -31.48
N GLY A 137 -4.31 -1.89 -31.82
CA GLY A 137 -4.40 -1.44 -33.20
C GLY A 137 -3.03 -1.18 -33.85
N GLY A 138 -3.02 -1.12 -35.19
CA GLY A 138 -1.83 -0.80 -35.98
C GLY A 138 -0.79 -1.89 -35.85
N ASP A 139 0.46 -1.49 -35.64
CA ASP A 139 1.57 -2.43 -35.42
C ASP A 139 1.67 -2.87 -33.94
N CYS A 140 0.53 -2.80 -33.23
CA CYS A 140 0.37 -3.21 -31.84
C CYS A 140 1.19 -2.38 -30.84
N TRP A 141 1.03 -2.68 -29.55
CA TRP A 141 1.96 -2.26 -28.52
C TRP A 141 3.33 -2.90 -28.73
N THR A 142 4.39 -2.14 -28.44
CA THR A 142 5.73 -2.70 -28.21
C THR A 142 6.35 -2.10 -26.95
N VAL A 143 7.51 -2.64 -26.59
CA VAL A 143 8.37 -2.15 -25.51
C VAL A 143 9.68 -1.68 -26.11
N GLU A 144 10.14 -0.52 -25.70
CA GLU A 144 11.42 0.06 -26.13
C GLU A 144 12.24 0.49 -24.93
N ASP A 145 13.56 0.59 -25.15
CA ASP A 145 14.50 1.09 -24.15
C ASP A 145 14.38 2.61 -24.02
N ASN A 146 14.47 3.07 -22.77
CA ASN A 146 14.44 4.47 -22.41
C ASN A 146 15.85 4.99 -22.09
N TYR A 147 16.34 5.89 -22.93
CA TYR A 147 17.63 6.55 -22.74
C TYR A 147 17.50 7.94 -22.11
N VAL A 148 16.27 8.40 -21.83
CA VAL A 148 15.98 9.73 -21.30
C VAL A 148 15.68 9.65 -19.80
N LYS A 149 16.29 10.55 -19.02
CA LYS A 149 15.99 10.64 -17.58
C LYS A 149 14.58 11.18 -17.37
N ILE A 150 13.81 10.47 -16.54
CA ILE A 150 12.57 10.99 -15.96
C ILE A 150 12.96 11.74 -14.69
N PRO A 151 12.30 12.86 -14.33
CA PRO A 151 12.60 13.55 -13.07
C PRO A 151 12.60 12.58 -11.87
N ASN A 152 13.63 12.66 -11.03
CA ASN A 152 13.79 11.92 -9.78
C ASN A 152 14.07 10.40 -9.86
N PHE A 153 13.97 9.76 -11.03
CA PHE A 153 14.28 8.33 -11.16
C PHE A 153 14.66 7.92 -12.58
N THR A 154 15.40 6.83 -12.71
CA THR A 154 15.70 6.21 -14.02
C THR A 154 14.76 5.04 -14.26
N VAL A 155 14.19 4.99 -15.47
CA VAL A 155 13.42 3.86 -15.96
C VAL A 155 14.12 3.34 -17.21
N ALA A 156 14.35 2.04 -17.30
CA ALA A 156 15.08 1.43 -18.40
C ALA A 156 14.22 1.20 -19.64
N LYS A 157 12.90 1.00 -19.47
CA LYS A 157 11.97 0.68 -20.55
C LYS A 157 10.64 1.42 -20.46
N TYR A 158 9.94 1.52 -21.59
CA TYR A 158 8.57 2.00 -21.63
C TYR A 158 7.74 1.19 -22.62
N PHE A 159 6.42 1.26 -22.47
CA PHE A 159 5.47 0.78 -23.46
C PHE A 159 5.18 1.89 -24.46
N VAL A 160 5.03 1.57 -25.75
CA VAL A 160 4.69 2.57 -26.78
C VAL A 160 3.59 2.06 -27.69
N THR A 161 2.64 2.94 -28.02
CA THR A 161 1.52 2.63 -28.89
C THR A 161 1.84 2.87 -30.36
N SER A 162 1.05 2.25 -31.23
CA SER A 162 1.12 2.46 -32.68
C SER A 162 0.14 3.56 -33.15
N TYR A 163 -0.24 3.54 -34.42
CA TYR A 163 -1.07 4.53 -35.11
C TYR A 163 -2.58 4.34 -34.94
N TRP A 164 -3.01 3.14 -34.54
CA TRP A 164 -4.38 2.91 -34.09
C TRP A 164 -4.44 2.73 -32.58
N LEU A 165 -5.65 2.75 -32.04
CA LEU A 165 -5.87 2.72 -30.60
C LEU A 165 -5.25 1.47 -29.97
N CYS A 166 -4.41 1.72 -28.98
CA CYS A 166 -3.77 0.70 -28.17
C CYS A 166 -4.11 0.97 -26.70
N LEU A 167 -4.68 -0.02 -26.02
CA LEU A 167 -5.06 0.06 -24.60
C LEU A 167 -4.62 -1.20 -23.87
N LYS A 168 -4.06 -1.03 -22.68
CA LYS A 168 -3.76 -2.13 -21.77
C LYS A 168 -4.33 -1.86 -20.39
N GLN A 169 -4.62 -2.95 -19.67
CA GLN A 169 -5.35 -2.90 -18.42
C GLN A 169 -4.78 -3.86 -17.37
N GLN A 170 -4.85 -3.46 -16.10
CA GLN A 170 -4.69 -4.34 -14.95
C GLN A 170 -5.91 -4.25 -14.03
N LEU A 171 -6.37 -5.40 -13.54
CA LEU A 171 -7.42 -5.50 -12.53
C LEU A 171 -6.79 -5.94 -11.20
N ILE A 172 -6.75 -5.03 -10.24
CA ILE A 172 -6.20 -5.26 -8.90
C ILE A 172 -7.31 -5.81 -8.00
N ASP A 173 -7.06 -6.95 -7.37
CA ASP A 173 -7.93 -7.53 -6.33
C ASP A 173 -7.42 -7.09 -4.94
N LEU A 174 -8.14 -6.17 -4.31
CA LEU A 174 -7.72 -5.58 -3.04
C LEU A 174 -7.64 -6.60 -1.91
N LYS A 175 -8.51 -7.62 -1.92
CA LYS A 175 -8.49 -8.68 -0.91
C LYS A 175 -7.21 -9.51 -1.03
N LYS A 176 -6.79 -9.84 -2.25
CA LYS A 176 -5.53 -10.55 -2.50
C LYS A 176 -4.31 -9.72 -2.12
N GLU A 177 -4.38 -8.40 -2.30
CA GLU A 177 -3.33 -7.47 -1.89
C GLU A 177 -3.32 -7.16 -0.37
N GLY A 178 -4.23 -7.78 0.40
CA GLY A 178 -4.25 -7.72 1.86
C GLY A 178 -5.10 -6.58 2.45
N TYR A 179 -5.99 -6.00 1.64
CA TYR A 179 -6.97 -4.97 2.03
C TYR A 179 -8.35 -5.61 2.08
N ASN A 180 -8.85 -5.87 3.29
CA ASN A 180 -10.12 -6.56 3.48
C ASN A 180 -11.33 -5.62 3.30
N ALA A 181 -12.52 -6.20 3.14
CA ALA A 181 -13.77 -5.48 2.93
C ALA A 181 -14.08 -4.44 4.03
N ALA A 182 -14.06 -4.83 5.30
CA ALA A 182 -14.37 -3.93 6.40
C ALA A 182 -13.40 -2.73 6.46
N PHE A 183 -12.13 -2.96 6.18
CA PHE A 183 -11.11 -1.92 6.08
C PHE A 183 -11.42 -0.94 4.96
N MET A 184 -11.71 -1.43 3.74
CA MET A 184 -12.04 -0.57 2.60
C MET A 184 -13.37 0.18 2.79
N ASP A 185 -14.35 -0.43 3.47
CA ASP A 185 -15.68 0.16 3.65
C ASP A 185 -15.72 1.22 4.76
N GLN A 186 -15.01 0.97 5.87
CA GLN A 186 -15.05 1.83 7.06
C GLN A 186 -13.98 2.91 7.03
N LEU A 187 -12.75 2.56 6.65
CA LEU A 187 -11.65 3.53 6.66
C LEU A 187 -11.57 4.32 5.36
N GLN A 188 -11.95 3.71 4.24
CA GLN A 188 -11.87 4.32 2.90
C GLN A 188 -10.54 5.06 2.67
N PRO A 189 -9.38 4.38 2.85
CA PRO A 189 -8.07 5.02 2.69
C PRO A 189 -7.92 5.59 1.28
N HIS A 190 -7.15 6.66 1.15
CA HIS A 190 -6.88 7.28 -0.14
C HIS A 190 -6.25 6.27 -1.10
N ILE A 191 -6.74 6.28 -2.34
CA ILE A 191 -6.19 5.48 -3.43
C ILE A 191 -5.52 6.45 -4.38
N LYS A 192 -4.19 6.54 -4.31
CA LYS A 192 -3.39 7.39 -5.16
C LYS A 192 -3.01 6.62 -6.41
N ILE A 193 -3.22 7.23 -7.57
CA ILE A 193 -2.76 6.72 -8.85
C ILE A 193 -1.77 7.70 -9.45
N SER A 194 -0.77 7.18 -10.15
CA SER A 194 0.06 7.96 -11.03
C SER A 194 0.38 7.22 -12.31
N ASP A 195 0.66 7.96 -13.38
CA ASP A 195 1.13 7.41 -14.63
C ASP A 195 2.06 8.39 -15.32
N TRP A 196 3.14 7.89 -15.92
CA TRP A 196 4.07 8.72 -16.67
C TRP A 196 3.91 8.47 -18.16
N TYR A 197 3.79 9.55 -18.92
CA TYR A 197 3.56 9.49 -20.35
C TYR A 197 4.37 10.56 -21.10
N ALA A 198 4.75 10.27 -22.33
CA ALA A 198 5.50 11.20 -23.18
C ALA A 198 5.13 11.01 -24.66
N PRO A 199 4.96 12.10 -25.42
CA PRO A 199 4.90 12.04 -26.87
C PRO A 199 6.30 11.83 -27.47
N ARG A 200 6.35 11.62 -28.78
CA ARG A 200 7.55 11.86 -29.57
C ARG A 200 7.59 13.31 -30.04
N CYS A 201 8.79 13.84 -30.32
CA CYS A 201 8.90 15.18 -30.89
C CYS A 201 8.48 15.24 -32.36
N ASP A 202 8.72 14.18 -33.14
CA ASP A 202 8.51 14.10 -34.59
C ASP A 202 7.08 13.66 -34.99
N CYS A 203 6.25 13.24 -34.04
CA CYS A 203 4.89 12.78 -34.31
C CYS A 203 3.90 13.27 -33.24
N GLY A 204 2.72 13.71 -33.68
CA GLY A 204 1.61 13.97 -32.78
C GLY A 204 1.04 12.67 -32.21
N SER A 205 0.52 12.73 -30.98
CA SER A 205 -0.04 11.55 -30.30
C SER A 205 -1.14 11.95 -29.32
N VAL A 206 -1.93 10.96 -28.93
CA VAL A 206 -3.01 11.10 -27.95
C VAL A 206 -2.76 10.15 -26.80
N TYR A 207 -2.86 10.66 -25.57
CA TYR A 207 -2.83 9.89 -24.33
C TYR A 207 -4.22 9.81 -23.71
N GLN A 208 -4.58 8.64 -23.19
CA GLN A 208 -5.80 8.45 -22.41
C GLN A 208 -5.60 7.47 -21.25
N ILE A 209 -6.34 7.71 -20.16
CA ILE A 209 -6.34 6.89 -18.95
C ILE A 209 -7.76 6.83 -18.38
N CYS A 210 -8.15 5.65 -17.91
CA CYS A 210 -9.39 5.42 -17.20
C CYS A 210 -9.10 4.49 -16.02
N VAL A 211 -9.36 4.97 -14.81
CA VAL A 211 -9.22 4.19 -13.57
C VAL A 211 -10.57 4.10 -12.88
N GLU A 212 -10.99 2.89 -12.55
CA GLU A 212 -12.29 2.64 -11.93
C GLU A 212 -12.14 1.88 -10.62
N LEU A 213 -12.82 2.37 -9.59
CA LEU A 213 -13.04 1.64 -8.34
C LEU A 213 -14.29 0.79 -8.51
N LEU A 214 -14.17 -0.52 -8.35
CA LEU A 214 -15.23 -1.46 -8.67
C LEU A 214 -15.73 -2.23 -7.44
N ASP A 215 -17.02 -2.54 -7.44
CA ASP A 215 -17.66 -3.38 -6.44
C ASP A 215 -17.33 -4.89 -6.57
N GLN A 216 -17.92 -5.72 -5.71
CA GLN A 216 -17.76 -7.18 -5.75
C GLN A 216 -18.21 -7.82 -7.08
N LYS A 217 -19.14 -7.19 -7.79
CA LYS A 217 -19.66 -7.61 -9.11
C LYS A 217 -18.88 -6.97 -10.26
N LYS A 218 -17.78 -6.26 -9.97
CA LYS A 218 -16.96 -5.50 -10.92
C LYS A 218 -17.73 -4.35 -11.60
N LYS A 219 -18.75 -3.80 -10.94
CA LYS A 219 -19.45 -2.60 -11.39
C LYS A 219 -18.74 -1.34 -10.88
N PRO A 220 -18.63 -0.28 -11.69
CA PRO A 220 -18.01 0.98 -11.26
C PRO A 220 -18.79 1.63 -10.12
N ILE A 221 -18.06 2.00 -9.06
CA ILE A 221 -18.51 2.85 -7.94
C ILE A 221 -18.04 4.28 -8.19
N SER A 222 -16.78 4.43 -8.61
CA SER A 222 -16.16 5.71 -8.94
C SER A 222 -15.23 5.53 -10.12
N THR A 223 -15.19 6.53 -11.00
CA THR A 223 -14.41 6.52 -12.24
C THR A 223 -13.63 7.81 -12.35
N PHE A 224 -12.33 7.67 -12.60
CA PHE A 224 -11.46 8.75 -13.03
C PHE A 224 -11.13 8.56 -14.50
N GLU A 225 -11.67 9.44 -15.34
CA GLU A 225 -11.45 9.46 -16.79
C GLU A 225 -11.36 10.92 -17.22
N PRO A 226 -10.15 11.53 -17.15
CA PRO A 226 -9.94 12.89 -17.62
C PRO A 226 -10.07 12.96 -19.15
N GLU A 227 -10.19 14.18 -19.68
CA GLU A 227 -10.12 14.40 -21.12
C GLU A 227 -8.80 13.87 -21.70
N GLN A 228 -8.87 13.38 -22.94
CA GLN A 228 -7.69 12.92 -23.66
C GLN A 228 -6.68 14.05 -23.81
N VAL A 229 -5.40 13.72 -23.62
CA VAL A 229 -4.32 14.70 -23.78
C VAL A 229 -3.77 14.59 -25.20
N PHE A 230 -3.78 15.70 -25.92
CA PHE A 230 -3.33 15.80 -27.30
C PHE A 230 -1.98 16.47 -27.39
N PHE A 231 -1.04 15.86 -28.12
CA PHE A 231 0.25 16.43 -28.43
C PHE A 231 0.37 16.71 -29.93
N PRO A 232 0.72 17.94 -30.34
CA PRO A 232 0.95 18.25 -31.75
C PRO A 232 2.24 17.60 -32.24
N GLN A 233 2.37 17.48 -33.55
CA GLN A 233 3.67 17.18 -34.17
C GLN A 233 4.65 18.35 -33.93
N TRP A 234 5.94 18.05 -33.85
CA TRP A 234 7.01 19.04 -33.60
C TRP A 234 6.87 19.71 -32.23
N ASN A 235 6.59 18.90 -31.20
CA ASN A 235 6.57 19.32 -29.81
C ASN A 235 7.93 19.03 -29.12
N ASP A 236 8.21 19.74 -28.04
CA ASP A 236 9.37 19.57 -27.16
C ASP A 236 9.00 18.99 -25.80
N GLN A 237 7.78 18.44 -25.68
CA GLN A 237 7.23 17.95 -24.42
C GLN A 237 8.01 16.72 -23.95
N GLN A 238 8.45 16.77 -22.69
CA GLN A 238 9.10 15.66 -22.03
C GLN A 238 8.08 14.78 -21.28
N TRP A 239 8.58 13.81 -20.51
CA TRP A 239 7.76 12.99 -19.63
C TRP A 239 6.88 13.84 -18.70
N CYS A 240 5.57 13.63 -18.81
CA CYS A 240 4.54 14.21 -17.96
C CYS A 240 4.09 13.20 -16.92
N GLU A 241 3.75 13.68 -15.73
CA GLU A 241 3.10 12.86 -14.70
C GLU A 241 1.60 13.19 -14.65
N MET A 242 0.77 12.16 -14.75
CA MET A 242 -0.65 12.21 -14.41
C MET A 242 -0.81 11.68 -12.98
N THR A 243 -1.54 12.40 -12.12
CA THR A 243 -1.85 11.92 -10.77
C THR A 243 -3.31 12.14 -10.42
N HIS A 244 -3.92 11.20 -9.72
CA HIS A 244 -5.23 11.36 -9.13
C HIS A 244 -5.31 10.66 -7.77
N VAL A 245 -6.17 11.15 -6.88
CA VAL A 245 -6.39 10.54 -5.57
C VAL A 245 -7.89 10.38 -5.37
N PHE A 246 -8.35 9.14 -5.30
CA PHE A 246 -9.72 8.86 -4.89
C PHE A 246 -9.83 9.04 -3.38
N LYS A 247 -10.80 9.84 -2.97
CA LYS A 247 -11.17 10.12 -1.57
C LYS A 247 -12.67 9.91 -1.43
N ASP A 248 -13.09 9.55 -0.22
CA ASP A 248 -14.51 9.48 0.15
C ASP A 248 -15.38 8.74 -0.89
N TYR A 249 -14.83 7.65 -1.47
CA TYR A 249 -15.43 6.93 -2.59
C TYR A 249 -16.60 6.03 -2.19
N GLY A 250 -16.97 6.02 -0.90
CA GLY A 250 -18.03 5.21 -0.35
C GLY A 250 -17.64 3.75 -0.13
N PRO A 251 -18.48 2.98 0.59
CA PRO A 251 -18.21 1.58 0.84
C PRO A 251 -18.41 0.74 -0.43
N GLY A 252 -17.82 -0.45 -0.44
CA GLY A 252 -18.07 -1.48 -1.44
C GLY A 252 -16.94 -1.73 -2.43
N VAL A 253 -15.88 -0.90 -2.43
CA VAL A 253 -14.73 -1.06 -3.33
C VAL A 253 -13.98 -2.38 -3.03
N ARG A 254 -13.83 -3.22 -4.05
CA ARG A 254 -13.15 -4.53 -3.99
C ARG A 254 -12.07 -4.69 -5.05
N PHE A 255 -12.21 -4.00 -6.18
CA PHE A 255 -11.23 -4.04 -7.24
C PHE A 255 -10.89 -2.63 -7.71
N ILE A 256 -9.71 -2.49 -8.31
CA ILE A 256 -9.31 -1.29 -9.04
C ILE A 256 -8.98 -1.72 -10.46
N ARG A 257 -9.62 -1.12 -11.45
CA ARG A 257 -9.33 -1.36 -12.87
C ARG A 257 -8.56 -0.17 -13.41
N PHE A 258 -7.30 -0.38 -13.77
CA PHE A 258 -6.42 0.64 -14.30
C PHE A 258 -6.25 0.39 -15.80
N THR A 259 -6.67 1.32 -16.65
CA THR A 259 -6.56 1.23 -18.11
C THR A 259 -5.90 2.48 -18.64
N HIS A 260 -4.93 2.34 -19.54
CA HIS A 260 -4.30 3.47 -20.21
C HIS A 260 -3.78 3.09 -21.59
N GLY A 261 -3.45 4.12 -22.37
CA GLY A 261 -2.85 3.97 -23.68
C GLY A 261 -3.14 5.16 -24.55
N GLY A 262 -3.30 4.93 -25.84
CA GLY A 262 -3.36 6.00 -26.82
C GLY A 262 -3.10 5.53 -28.23
N LYS A 263 -2.73 6.49 -29.07
CA LYS A 263 -2.37 6.30 -30.48
C LYS A 263 -1.60 7.50 -31.01
N ASP A 264 -1.02 7.37 -32.19
CA ASP A 264 -0.53 8.52 -32.95
C ASP A 264 -1.69 9.35 -33.55
N THR A 265 -1.35 10.50 -34.14
CA THR A 265 -2.29 11.32 -34.92
C THR A 265 -1.93 11.45 -36.40
N GLN A 266 -0.82 10.86 -36.84
CA GLN A 266 -0.30 10.99 -38.21
C GLN A 266 -0.53 9.74 -39.07
N PHE A 267 -1.00 8.65 -38.47
CA PHE A 267 -1.21 7.36 -39.12
C PHE A 267 0.07 6.77 -39.73
N TRP A 268 1.20 6.94 -39.04
CA TRP A 268 2.49 6.44 -39.50
C TRP A 268 2.74 5.03 -39.02
N ALA A 269 3.03 4.12 -39.96
CA ALA A 269 3.39 2.74 -39.63
C ALA A 269 4.57 2.71 -38.65
N GLY A 270 4.52 1.80 -37.67
CA GLY A 270 5.45 1.70 -36.54
C GLY A 270 4.89 2.25 -35.22
N TRP A 271 5.79 2.64 -34.33
CA TRP A 271 5.50 3.04 -32.95
C TRP A 271 5.74 4.54 -32.74
N TYR A 272 4.83 5.31 -33.34
CA TYR A 272 4.85 6.78 -33.29
C TYR A 272 3.82 7.37 -32.32
N GLY A 273 3.08 6.52 -31.60
CA GLY A 273 2.08 6.94 -30.64
C GLY A 273 2.67 7.33 -29.28
N ILE A 274 1.81 7.30 -28.25
CA ILE A 274 2.19 7.71 -26.91
C ILE A 274 3.08 6.66 -26.22
N ARG A 275 4.07 7.12 -25.46
CA ARG A 275 4.89 6.31 -24.58
C ARG A 275 4.34 6.38 -23.16
N VAL A 276 4.25 5.25 -22.46
CA VAL A 276 3.80 5.17 -21.06
C VAL A 276 4.69 4.27 -20.22
N THR A 277 4.96 4.64 -18.97
CA THR A 277 5.76 3.85 -18.03
C THR A 277 5.54 4.29 -16.59
N ASN A 278 6.17 3.59 -15.64
CA ASN A 278 6.19 3.90 -14.21
C ASN A 278 4.79 4.16 -13.60
N SER A 279 3.78 3.45 -14.09
CA SER A 279 2.41 3.54 -13.57
C SER A 279 2.36 3.07 -12.12
N SER A 280 1.55 3.70 -11.27
CA SER A 280 1.35 3.29 -9.90
C SER A 280 -0.10 3.35 -9.43
N VAL A 281 -0.44 2.41 -8.55
CA VAL A 281 -1.64 2.45 -7.72
C VAL A 281 -1.21 2.14 -6.29
N GLU A 282 -1.41 3.07 -5.38
CA GLU A 282 -1.01 2.97 -3.98
C GLU A 282 -2.19 3.25 -3.05
N ILE A 283 -2.28 2.49 -1.95
CA ILE A 283 -3.21 2.78 -0.86
C ILE A 283 -2.45 3.56 0.21
N CYS A 284 -2.83 4.82 0.41
CA CYS A 284 -2.14 5.77 1.27
C CYS A 284 -3.00 6.16 2.48
N PRO A 285 -2.36 6.61 3.59
CA PRO A 285 -3.08 7.30 4.65
C PRO A 285 -3.88 8.50 4.10
N ALA A 286 -5.07 8.74 4.64
CA ALA A 286 -5.96 9.83 4.22
C ALA A 286 -5.36 11.24 4.41
N GLU A 287 -4.25 11.35 5.14
CA GLU A 287 -3.63 12.64 5.45
C GLU A 287 -2.46 13.00 4.55
N GLU A 288 -2.11 12.10 3.62
CA GLU A 288 -1.12 12.36 2.58
C GLU A 288 -1.84 12.91 1.34
N ARG A 289 -1.38 14.06 0.83
CA ARG A 289 -1.97 14.75 -0.34
C ARG A 289 -1.73 14.00 -1.65
#